data_AF-A0A4P7WGI8-F1
#
_entry.id   AF-A0A4P7WGI8-F1
#
_cell.length_a   1.000
_cell.length_b   1.000
_cell.length_c   1.000
_cell.angle_alpha   90.00
_cell.angle_beta   90.00
_cell.angle_gamma   90.00
#
_symmetry.space_group_name_H-M   'P 1'
#
loop_
_entity.id
_entity.type
_entity.pdbx_description
1 polymer ?
#
loop_
_entity_poly.entity_id
_entity_poly.type
_entity_poly.pdbx_seq_one_letter_code
_entity_poly.pdbx_strand_id
1 'polypeptide(L)' 'MTNEISDAELGSLPRMSRKEAMSQAIASANIEGIDFFPEHEEIIQDYVNGKISADESIRLFKEHLKTLPSYNGKNRE' A
#
# COMPACT_ATOMS: atom_id res chain seq x y z
N MET A 1 0.38 4.38 -28.75
CA MET A 1 1.27 5.46 -28.28
C MET A 1 1.28 5.37 -26.77
N THR A 2 2.41 5.04 -26.17
CA THR A 2 2.60 5.11 -24.71
C THR A 2 2.98 6.55 -24.39
N ASN A 3 2.13 7.26 -23.65
CA ASN A 3 2.47 8.58 -23.14
C ASN A 3 3.51 8.40 -22.03
N GLU A 4 4.78 8.59 -22.36
CA GLU A 4 5.83 8.74 -21.35
C GLU A 4 5.62 10.08 -20.65
N ILE A 5 5.28 10.02 -19.36
CA ILE A 5 5.26 11.19 -18.49
C ILE A 5 6.71 11.65 -18.32
N SER A 6 7.01 12.91 -18.62
CA SER A 6 8.36 13.45 -18.53
C SER A 6 8.78 13.70 -17.06
N ASP A 7 10.08 13.67 -16.76
CA ASP A 7 10.61 13.97 -15.42
C ASP A 7 10.19 15.36 -14.89
N ALA A 8 9.92 16.31 -15.79
CA ALA A 8 9.40 17.64 -15.46
C ALA A 8 7.94 17.59 -14.99
N GLU A 9 7.13 16.68 -15.54
CA GLU A 9 5.75 16.42 -15.12
C GLU A 9 5.72 15.60 -13.82
N LEU A 10 6.69 14.71 -13.59
CA LEU A 10 6.86 14.05 -12.28
C LEU A 10 7.25 15.05 -11.18
N GLY A 11 8.06 16.05 -11.51
CA GLY A 11 8.46 17.13 -10.59
C GLY A 11 7.33 18.11 -10.22
N SER A 12 6.25 18.17 -11.01
CA SER A 12 5.07 19.02 -10.77
C SER A 12 3.90 18.28 -10.11
N LEU A 13 4.01 16.96 -9.91
CA LEU A 13 3.05 16.20 -9.13
C LEU A 13 3.01 16.74 -7.68
N PRO A 14 1.82 16.83 -7.06
CA PRO A 14 1.71 17.20 -5.66
C PRO A 14 2.61 16.29 -4.82
N ARG A 15 3.61 16.87 -4.16
CA ARG A 15 4.46 16.15 -3.20
C ARG A 15 3.65 15.90 -1.94
N MET A 16 2.82 14.87 -1.99
CA MET A 16 2.10 14.38 -0.84
C MET A 16 3.06 13.62 0.07
N SER A 17 3.04 13.92 1.37
CA SER A 17 3.81 13.13 2.33
C SER A 17 3.27 11.69 2.41
N ARG A 18 4.10 10.74 2.82
CA ARG A 18 3.65 9.34 3.03
C ARG A 18 2.46 9.27 3.98
N LYS A 19 2.43 10.15 4.99
CA LYS A 19 1.34 10.25 5.97
C LYS A 19 0.04 10.70 5.33
N GLU A 20 0.07 11.73 4.50
CA GLU A 20 -1.13 12.23 3.80
C GLU A 20 -1.66 11.20 2.80
N ALA A 21 -0.78 10.59 2.00
CA ALA A 21 -1.16 9.57 1.02
C ALA A 21 -1.81 8.37 1.69
N MET A 22 -1.21 7.92 2.80
CA MET A 22 -1.74 6.80 3.55
C MET A 22 -3.05 7.13 4.28
N SER A 23 -3.16 8.34 4.84
CA SER A 23 -4.41 8.77 5.48
C SER A 23 -5.58 8.79 4.50
N GLN A 24 -5.35 9.22 3.26
CA GLN A 24 -6.37 9.17 2.21
C GLN A 24 -6.71 7.74 1.80
N ALA A 25 -5.71 6.87 1.66
CA ALA A 25 -5.92 5.46 1.32
C ALA A 25 -6.73 4.71 2.41
N ILE A 26 -6.40 4.90 3.70
CA ILE A 26 -7.14 4.31 4.82
C ILE A 26 -8.57 4.85 4.87
N ALA A 27 -8.76 6.17 4.72
CA ALA A 27 -10.09 6.76 4.70
C ALA A 27 -10.94 6.19 3.56
N SER A 28 -10.35 6.03 2.37
CA SER A 28 -11.03 5.42 1.22
C SER A 28 -11.44 3.98 1.52
N ALA A 29 -10.58 3.16 2.12
CA ALA A 29 -10.90 1.79 2.47
C ALA A 29 -12.02 1.71 3.52
N ASN A 30 -11.96 2.56 4.55
CA ASN A 30 -12.98 2.61 5.61
C ASN A 30 -14.37 3.03 5.07
N ILE A 31 -14.42 3.95 4.09
CA ILE A 31 -15.68 4.33 3.42
C ILE A 31 -16.33 3.13 2.72
N GLU A 32 -15.51 2.26 2.12
CA GLU A 32 -15.93 1.02 1.45
C GLU A 32 -16.19 -0.14 2.44
N GLY A 33 -16.02 0.07 3.75
CA GLY A 33 -16.16 -0.96 4.77
C GLY A 33 -15.08 -2.03 4.72
N ILE A 34 -13.89 -1.70 4.20
CA ILE A 34 -12.74 -2.59 4.14
C ILE A 34 -11.89 -2.41 5.39
N ASP A 35 -11.91 -3.41 6.26
CA ASP A 35 -11.06 -3.46 7.44
C ASP A 35 -9.67 -4.02 7.09
N PHE A 36 -8.63 -3.41 7.66
CA PHE A 36 -7.27 -3.91 7.56
C PHE A 36 -7.00 -4.95 8.67
N PHE A 37 -6.15 -5.93 8.37
CA PHE A 37 -5.62 -6.80 9.41
C PHE A 37 -4.74 -5.98 10.38
N PRO A 38 -4.74 -6.26 11.69
CA PRO A 38 -3.88 -5.56 12.64
C PRO A 38 -2.39 -5.55 12.24
N GLU A 39 -1.91 -6.65 11.66
CA GLU A 39 -0.54 -6.80 11.15
C GLU A 39 -0.26 -5.83 9.98
N HIS A 40 -1.28 -5.51 9.19
CA HIS A 40 -1.17 -4.54 8.11
C HIS A 40 -1.05 -3.12 8.65
N GLU A 41 -1.71 -2.78 9.76
CA GLU A 41 -1.60 -1.45 10.37
C GLU A 41 -0.16 -1.15 10.82
N GLU A 42 0.53 -2.13 11.42
CA GLU A 42 1.92 -1.96 11.86
C GLU A 42 2.86 -1.69 10.67
N ILE A 43 2.73 -2.47 9.59
CA ILE A 43 3.50 -2.28 8.34
C ILE A 43 3.24 -0.88 7.76
N ILE A 44 1.98 -0.43 7.77
CA ILE A 44 1.59 0.90 7.30
C ILE A 44 2.27 1.99 8.14
N GLN A 45 2.25 1.87 9.46
CA GLN A 45 2.87 2.86 10.35
C GLN A 45 4.39 2.92 10.15
N ASP A 46 5.05 1.78 9.98
CA ASP A 46 6.49 1.76 9.76
C ASP A 46 6.89 2.38 8.41
N TYR A 47 6.08 2.19 7.36
CA TYR A 47 6.29 2.85 6.07
C TYR A 47 6.07 4.38 6.16
N VAL A 48 4.98 4.81 6.79
CA VAL A 48 4.63 6.23 6.98
C VAL A 48 5.70 6.97 7.78
N ASN A 49 6.23 6.33 8.82
CA ASN A 49 7.29 6.89 9.66
C ASN A 49 8.69 6.80 9.02
N GLY A 50 8.80 6.21 7.83
CA GLY A 50 10.07 6.11 7.10
C GLY A 50 11.04 5.06 7.64
N LYS A 51 10.59 4.18 8.54
CA LYS A 51 11.41 3.08 9.08
C LYS A 51 11.68 2.01 8.03
N ILE A 52 10.73 1.79 7.11
CA ILE A 52 10.85 0.86 5.98
C ILE A 52 10.58 1.54 4.64
N SER A 53 11.08 0.95 3.55
CA SER A 53 10.82 1.40 2.18
C SER A 53 9.45 0.93 1.68
N ALA A 54 9.02 1.47 0.53
CA ALA A 54 7.79 1.00 -0.12
C ALA A 54 7.91 -0.49 -0.53
N ASP A 55 9.04 -0.88 -1.12
CA ASP A 55 9.29 -2.27 -1.53
C ASP A 55 9.26 -3.23 -0.34
N GLU A 56 9.82 -2.82 0.79
CA GLU A 56 9.83 -3.62 2.01
C GLU A 56 8.42 -3.75 2.59
N SER A 57 7.62 -2.69 2.58
CA SER A 57 6.21 -2.76 3.00
C SER A 57 5.42 -3.77 2.13
N ILE A 58 5.61 -3.74 0.81
CA ILE A 58 4.96 -4.66 -0.13
C ILE A 58 5.39 -6.11 0.11
N ARG A 59 6.68 -6.34 0.41
CA ARG A 59 7.21 -7.67 0.75
C ARG A 59 6.52 -8.21 2.01
N LEU A 60 6.44 -7.41 3.08
CA LEU A 60 5.80 -7.79 4.35
C LEU A 60 4.30 -8.08 4.18
N PHE A 61 3.57 -7.25 3.42
CA PHE A 61 2.17 -7.52 3.10
C PHE A 61 1.99 -8.88 2.40
N LYS A 62 2.81 -9.16 1.38
CA LYS A 62 2.74 -10.43 0.65
C LYS A 62 3.09 -11.64 1.52
N GLU A 63 4.03 -11.47 2.45
CA GLU A 63 4.37 -12.52 3.42
C GLU A 63 3.23 -12.79 4.38
N HIS A 64 2.60 -11.75 4.93
CA HIS A 64 1.44 -11.92 5.80
C HIS A 64 0.27 -12.57 5.05
N LEU A 65 -0.02 -12.15 3.81
CA LEU A 65 -1.07 -12.79 3.02
C LEU A 65 -0.87 -14.30 2.89
N LYS A 66 0.38 -14.79 2.77
CA LYS A 66 0.68 -16.23 2.70
C LYS A 66 0.36 -17.01 3.98
N THR A 67 0.24 -16.35 5.13
CA THR A 67 -0.11 -17.01 6.40
C THR A 67 -1.62 -17.12 6.57
N LEU A 68 -2.41 -16.36 5.81
CA LEU A 68 -3.86 -16.42 5.87
C LEU A 68 -4.38 -17.74 5.28
N PRO A 69 -5.34 -18.40 5.96
CA PRO A 69 -5.87 -19.69 5.52
C PRO A 69 -6.58 -19.62 4.15
N SER A 70 -7.00 -18.43 3.70
CA SER A 70 -7.60 -18.18 2.40
C SER A 70 -6.59 -17.99 1.26
N TYR A 71 -5.30 -17.79 1.58
CA TYR A 71 -4.22 -17.69 0.58
C TYR A 71 -3.68 -19.08 0.21
N ASN A 72 -4.56 -20.07 0.14
CA ASN A 72 -4.29 -21.18 -0.76
C ASN A 72 -4.70 -20.69 -2.14
N GLY A 73 -3.73 -20.50 -3.05
CA GLY A 73 -3.93 -20.16 -4.46
C GLY A 73 -4.65 -21.25 -5.27
N LYS A 74 -5.77 -21.75 -4.74
CA LYS A 74 -6.60 -22.85 -5.23
C LYS A 74 -8.02 -22.42 -5.63
N ASN A 75 -8.33 -21.12 -5.66
CA ASN A 75 -9.60 -20.63 -6.22
C ASN A 75 -9.46 -20.26 -7.72
N ARG A 76 -8.93 -21.20 -8.50
CA ARG A 76 -9.09 -21.27 -9.96
C ARG A 76 -9.51 -22.70 -10.28
N GLU A 77 -10.79 -22.97 -10.06
CA GLU A 77 -11.54 -23.98 -10.82
C GLU A 77 -12.55 -23.24 -11.71
#